data_AF-A0A7C7GR73-F1
#
_entry.id   AF-A0A7C7GR73-F1
#
_cell.length_a   1.000
_cell.length_b   1.000
_cell.length_c   1.000
_cell.angle_alpha   90.00
_cell.angle_beta   90.00
_cell.angle_gamma   90.00
#
_symmetry.space_group_name_H-M   'P 1'
#
loop_
_entity.id
_entity.type
_entity.pdbx_description
1 polymer ?
#
loop_
_entity_poly.entity_id
_entity_poly.type
_entity_poly.pdbx_seq_one_letter_code
_entity_poly.pdbx_strand_id
1 'polypeptide(L)'
;MLEDKTITRPVLRSFQENLIQRLGPEEGRALDVLGKDFFYLVDQLATKLFEQHEKDAPLLDLSESEFPWELQVFANQFLRECAQSSRQLTHFCQGLRKKLEDSEFDQEFWKILDEAYQHHFYVTDSKKHYLV
;
A
#
# COMPACT_ATOMS: atom_id res chain seq x y z
N MET A 1 -39.39 -6.26 -8.02
CA MET A 1 -38.63 -5.33 -7.15
C MET A 1 -37.18 -5.72 -7.33
N LEU A 2 -36.40 -4.89 -8.02
CA LEU A 2 -34.96 -5.13 -8.16
C LEU A 2 -34.32 -4.75 -6.83
N GLU A 3 -33.67 -5.72 -6.19
CA GLU A 3 -32.80 -5.46 -5.05
C GLU A 3 -31.62 -4.62 -5.54
N ASP A 4 -31.59 -3.39 -5.07
CA ASP A 4 -30.46 -2.48 -5.21
C ASP A 4 -29.30 -3.06 -4.39
N LYS A 5 -28.54 -3.97 -5.01
CA LYS A 5 -27.25 -4.41 -4.50
C LYS A 5 -26.29 -3.25 -4.69
N THR A 6 -26.40 -2.23 -3.82
CA THR A 6 -25.29 -1.34 -3.55
C THR A 6 -24.15 -2.23 -3.07
N ILE A 7 -23.24 -2.55 -3.99
CA ILE A 7 -21.95 -3.16 -3.69
C ILE A 7 -21.23 -2.12 -2.84
N THR A 8 -21.44 -2.17 -1.52
CA THR A 8 -20.57 -1.49 -0.57
C THR A 8 -19.21 -2.09 -0.80
N ARG A 9 -18.35 -1.35 -1.51
CA ARG A 9 -16.91 -1.64 -1.56
C ARG A 9 -16.45 -1.91 -0.12
N PRO A 10 -15.70 -2.98 0.14
CA PRO A 10 -15.15 -3.19 1.47
C PRO A 10 -14.36 -1.93 1.82
N VAL A 11 -14.78 -1.24 2.89
CA VAL A 11 -14.02 -0.12 3.41
C VAL A 11 -12.76 -0.72 4.00
N LEU A 12 -11.67 -0.68 3.23
CA LEU A 12 -10.37 -1.13 3.69
C LEU A 12 -10.01 -0.32 4.94
N ARG A 13 -9.64 -1.03 6.01
CA ARG A 13 -9.15 -0.39 7.23
C ARG A 13 -7.89 0.41 6.91
N SER A 14 -7.77 1.61 7.46
CA SER A 14 -6.57 2.43 7.23
C SER A 14 -5.32 1.77 7.80
N PHE A 15 -4.16 2.09 7.24
CA PHE A 15 -2.89 1.53 7.68
C PHE A 15 -2.61 1.87 9.14
N GLN A 16 -2.98 3.08 9.57
CA GLN A 16 -2.84 3.52 10.96
C GLN A 16 -3.71 2.68 11.91
N GLU A 17 -4.97 2.41 11.56
CA GLU A 17 -5.84 1.53 12.36
C GLU A 17 -5.31 0.09 12.40
N ASN A 18 -4.80 -0.41 11.27
CA ASN A 18 -4.19 -1.72 11.18
C ASN A 18 -2.94 -1.86 12.05
N LEU A 19 -2.11 -0.80 12.13
CA LEU A 19 -0.94 -0.75 13.02
C LEU A 19 -1.35 -0.68 14.49
N ILE A 20 -2.32 0.17 14.85
CA ILE A 20 -2.83 0.26 16.23
C ILE A 20 -3.38 -1.08 16.71
N GLN A 21 -4.12 -1.80 15.86
CA GLN A 21 -4.65 -3.11 16.21
C GLN A 21 -3.53 -4.14 16.47
N ARG A 22 -2.44 -4.09 15.69
CA ARG A 22 -1.36 -5.08 15.74
C ARG A 22 -0.31 -4.79 16.80
N LEU A 23 0.06 -3.52 16.98
CA LEU A 23 1.14 -3.09 17.85
C LEU A 23 0.65 -2.66 19.24
N GLY A 24 -0.63 -2.29 19.36
CA GLY A 24 -1.18 -1.64 20.54
C GLY A 24 -1.37 -0.14 20.33
N PRO A 25 -2.24 0.50 21.13
CA PRO A 25 -2.63 1.89 20.94
C PRO A 25 -1.53 2.89 21.31
N GLU A 26 -0.56 2.54 22.15
CA GLU A 26 0.55 3.44 22.50
C GLU A 26 1.62 3.42 21.40
N GLU A 27 2.03 2.23 20.99
CA GLU A 27 2.99 1.98 19.91
C GLU A 27 2.46 2.48 18.57
N GLY A 28 1.18 2.24 18.27
CA GLY A 28 0.54 2.73 17.05
C GLY A 28 0.49 4.26 16.99
N ARG A 29 0.24 4.94 18.11
CA ARG A 29 0.26 6.42 18.20
C ARG A 29 1.67 7.00 18.14
N ALA A 30 2.68 6.28 18.59
CA ALA A 30 4.07 6.71 18.45
C ALA A 30 4.48 6.87 16.97
N LEU A 31 3.80 6.18 16.04
CA LEU A 31 4.04 6.28 14.61
C LEU A 31 3.44 7.55 13.97
N ASP A 32 2.68 8.36 14.70
CA ASP A 32 2.15 9.66 14.22
C ASP A 32 3.28 10.61 13.75
N VAL A 33 4.51 10.41 14.25
CA VAL A 33 5.71 11.13 13.83
C VAL A 33 6.02 10.97 12.34
N LEU A 34 5.54 9.90 11.68
CA LEU A 34 5.70 9.69 10.25
C LEU A 34 4.90 10.70 9.42
N GLY A 35 3.85 11.29 10.02
CA GLY A 35 3.06 12.37 9.45
C GLY A 35 1.84 11.89 8.66
N LYS A 36 0.81 12.76 8.59
CA LYS A 36 -0.49 12.43 7.97
C LYS A 36 -0.39 12.11 6.48
N ASP A 37 0.47 12.81 5.74
CA ASP A 37 0.66 12.57 4.31
C ASP A 37 1.26 11.20 4.03
N PHE A 38 2.11 10.68 4.92
CA PHE A 38 2.64 9.34 4.80
C PHE A 38 1.53 8.29 4.91
N PHE A 39 0.71 8.33 5.97
CA PHE A 39 -0.39 7.39 6.15
C PHE A 39 -1.43 7.49 5.02
N TYR A 40 -1.78 8.71 4.62
CA TYR A 40 -2.67 8.96 3.49
C TYR A 40 -2.14 8.30 2.21
N LEU A 41 -0.86 8.47 1.89
CA LEU A 41 -0.27 7.87 0.70
C LEU A 41 -0.26 6.36 0.79
N VAL A 42 0.12 5.76 1.92
CA VAL A 42 0.07 4.28 2.08
C VAL A 42 -1.32 3.75 1.76
N ASP A 43 -2.36 4.36 2.32
CA ASP A 43 -3.75 3.94 2.08
C ASP A 43 -4.19 4.17 0.64
N GLN A 44 -3.83 5.31 0.03
CA GLN A 44 -4.15 5.61 -1.36
C GLN A 44 -3.48 4.61 -2.32
N LEU A 45 -2.18 4.35 -2.11
CA LEU A 45 -1.41 3.43 -2.95
C LEU A 45 -1.95 2.00 -2.82
N ALA A 46 -2.15 1.52 -1.60
CA ALA A 46 -2.69 0.19 -1.35
C ALA A 46 -4.11 0.01 -1.93
N THR A 47 -4.97 1.02 -1.80
CA THR A 47 -6.33 0.97 -2.35
C THR A 47 -6.30 0.87 -3.88
N LYS A 48 -5.48 1.68 -4.56
CA LYS A 48 -5.41 1.65 -6.01
C LYS A 48 -4.77 0.37 -6.54
N LEU A 49 -3.75 -0.16 -5.86
CA LEU A 49 -3.19 -1.48 -6.18
C LEU A 49 -4.23 -2.59 -5.97
N PHE A 50 -5.01 -2.54 -4.89
CA PHE A 50 -6.09 -3.50 -4.65
C PHE A 50 -7.14 -3.45 -5.78
N GLU A 51 -7.54 -2.26 -6.21
CA GLU A 51 -8.49 -2.10 -7.32
C GLU A 51 -7.94 -2.61 -8.66
N GLN A 52 -6.63 -2.49 -8.90
CA GLN A 52 -5.97 -2.95 -10.12
C GLN A 52 -5.72 -4.46 -10.12
N HIS A 53 -5.43 -5.02 -8.94
CA HIS A 53 -4.94 -6.40 -8.75
C HIS A 53 -5.86 -7.21 -7.83
N GLU A 54 -7.17 -6.91 -7.81
CA GLU A 54 -8.14 -7.57 -6.91
C GLU A 54 -8.13 -9.10 -7.03
N LYS A 55 -7.82 -9.60 -8.23
CA LYS A 55 -7.78 -11.04 -8.55
C LYS A 55 -6.48 -11.73 -8.16
N ASP A 56 -5.50 -10.99 -7.64
CA ASP A 56 -4.20 -11.51 -7.30
C ASP A 56 -4.17 -12.18 -5.92
N ALA A 57 -5.09 -11.84 -5.01
CA ALA A 57 -5.19 -12.47 -3.69
C ALA A 57 -5.10 -14.02 -3.76
N PRO A 58 -5.93 -14.72 -4.55
CA PRO A 58 -5.83 -16.17 -4.68
C PRO A 58 -4.58 -16.65 -5.44
N LEU A 59 -3.95 -15.82 -6.28
CA LEU A 59 -2.71 -16.16 -6.98
C LEU A 59 -1.49 -16.10 -6.06
N LEU A 60 -1.58 -15.30 -5.00
CA LEU A 60 -0.54 -15.09 -4.00
C LEU A 60 -0.74 -15.94 -2.74
N ASP A 61 -1.70 -16.88 -2.75
CA ASP A 61 -2.09 -17.69 -1.59
C ASP A 61 -2.48 -16.84 -0.35
N LEU A 62 -3.01 -15.63 -0.57
CA LEU A 62 -3.44 -14.71 0.49
C LEU A 62 -4.96 -14.74 0.65
N SER A 63 -5.45 -14.69 1.88
CA SER A 63 -6.88 -14.47 2.13
C SER A 63 -7.32 -13.06 1.73
N GLU A 64 -8.62 -12.89 1.49
CA GLU A 64 -9.23 -11.57 1.24
C GLU A 64 -8.96 -10.56 2.37
N SER A 65 -8.69 -11.04 3.59
CA SER A 65 -8.37 -10.19 4.74
C SER A 65 -6.87 -9.87 4.86
N GLU A 66 -6.00 -10.71 4.31
CA GLU A 66 -4.54 -10.52 4.34
C GLU A 66 -4.06 -9.66 3.18
N PHE A 67 -4.66 -9.81 2.00
CA PHE A 67 -4.20 -9.11 0.80
C PHE A 67 -4.18 -7.58 0.95
N PRO A 68 -5.22 -6.91 1.48
CA PRO A 68 -5.17 -5.46 1.71
C PRO A 68 -4.07 -5.03 2.68
N TRP A 69 -3.78 -5.87 3.68
CA TRP A 69 -2.70 -5.60 4.63
C TRP A 69 -1.33 -5.72 3.96
N GLU A 70 -1.09 -6.76 3.17
CA GLU A 70 0.16 -6.93 2.43
C GLU A 70 0.40 -5.78 1.44
N LEU A 71 -0.66 -5.29 0.78
CA LEU A 71 -0.56 -4.10 -0.07
C LEU A 71 -0.17 -2.83 0.71
N GLN A 72 -0.71 -2.65 1.92
CA GLN A 72 -0.31 -1.54 2.79
C GLN A 72 1.14 -1.68 3.27
N VAL A 73 1.58 -2.88 3.62
CA VAL A 73 2.97 -3.16 4.00
C VAL A 73 3.92 -2.87 2.83
N PHE A 74 3.57 -3.34 1.63
CA PHE A 74 4.29 -3.06 0.40
C PHE A 74 4.38 -1.55 0.13
N ALA A 75 3.25 -0.82 0.14
CA ALA A 75 3.22 0.61 -0.08
C ALA A 75 4.06 1.40 0.94
N ASN A 76 4.02 0.99 2.21
CA ASN A 76 4.88 1.54 3.27
C ASN A 76 6.37 1.32 2.95
N GLN A 77 6.75 0.11 2.52
CA GLN A 77 8.14 -0.20 2.16
C GLN A 77 8.59 0.62 0.94
N PHE A 78 7.78 0.64 -0.12
CA PHE A 78 8.04 1.39 -1.34
C PHE A 78 8.29 2.88 -1.06
N LEU A 79 7.42 3.54 -0.28
CA LEU A 79 7.59 4.95 0.07
C LEU A 79 8.87 5.22 0.87
N ARG A 80 9.25 4.30 1.76
CA ARG A 80 10.49 4.41 2.55
C ARG A 80 11.73 4.25 1.67
N GLU A 81 11.69 3.35 0.71
CA GLU A 81 12.77 3.16 -0.27
C GLU A 81 12.92 4.40 -1.17
N CYS A 82 11.81 4.97 -1.67
CA CYS A 82 11.84 6.20 -2.45
C CYS A 82 12.39 7.41 -1.69
N ALA A 83 12.05 7.55 -0.40
CA ALA A 83 12.52 8.66 0.42
C ALA A 83 14.01 8.56 0.80
N GLN A 84 14.65 7.41 0.58
CA GLN A 84 16.06 7.08 0.88
C GLN A 84 16.50 7.19 2.35
N SER A 85 15.78 7.95 3.19
CA SER A 85 16.04 8.08 4.62
C SER A 85 14.76 8.41 5.41
N SER A 86 14.69 7.91 6.65
CA SER A 86 13.57 8.17 7.55
C SER A 86 13.40 9.66 7.91
N ARG A 87 14.50 10.43 7.93
CA ARG A 87 14.47 11.88 8.23
C ARG A 87 13.82 12.71 7.12
N GLN A 88 13.80 12.21 5.90
CA GLN A 88 13.22 12.90 4.75
C GLN A 88 11.82 12.40 4.40
N LEU A 89 11.39 11.26 4.97
CA LEU A 89 10.14 10.59 4.63
C LEU A 89 8.92 11.52 4.70
N THR A 90 8.76 12.29 5.78
CA THR A 90 7.61 13.18 5.94
C THR A 90 7.57 14.26 4.85
N HIS A 91 8.70 14.91 4.57
CA HIS A 91 8.80 15.92 3.52
C HIS A 91 8.63 15.33 2.12
N PHE A 92 9.20 14.14 1.90
CA PHE A 92 9.04 13.39 0.67
C PHE A 92 7.55 13.07 0.42
N CYS A 93 6.85 12.49 1.39
CA CYS A 93 5.43 12.17 1.28
C CYS A 93 4.56 13.41 1.04
N GLN A 94 4.84 14.52 1.73
CA GLN A 94 4.15 15.78 1.49
C GLN A 94 4.36 16.28 0.04
N GLY A 95 5.59 16.20 -0.46
CA GLY A 95 5.92 16.60 -1.83
C GLY A 95 5.30 15.67 -2.88
N LEU A 96 5.37 14.36 -2.64
CA LEU A 96 4.81 13.32 -3.51
C LEU A 96 3.30 13.48 -3.64
N ARG A 97 2.58 13.70 -2.54
CA ARG A 97 1.13 13.93 -2.57
C ARG A 97 0.74 15.06 -3.51
N LYS A 98 1.47 16.18 -3.48
CA LYS A 98 1.24 17.31 -4.40
C LYS A 98 1.62 16.99 -5.83
N LYS A 99 2.73 16.27 -6.02
CA LYS A 99 3.21 15.85 -7.34
C LYS A 99 2.24 14.90 -8.05
N LEU A 100 1.52 14.06 -7.30
CA LEU A 100 0.48 13.18 -7.86
C LEU A 100 -0.77 13.93 -8.38
N GLU A 101 -0.90 15.24 -8.13
CA GLU A 101 -1.92 16.07 -8.77
C GLU A 101 -1.55 16.42 -10.23
N ASP A 102 -0.27 16.28 -10.59
CA ASP A 102 0.21 16.42 -11.96
C ASP A 102 -0.02 15.12 -12.74
N SER A 103 -0.78 15.20 -13.84
CA SER A 103 -1.23 14.02 -14.57
C SER A 103 -0.11 13.24 -15.27
N GLU A 104 0.96 13.92 -15.70
CA GLU A 104 2.09 13.26 -16.35
C GLU A 104 2.89 12.48 -15.31
N PHE A 105 3.21 13.14 -14.20
CA PHE A 105 3.89 12.51 -13.08
C PHE A 105 3.07 11.35 -12.47
N ASP A 106 1.75 11.51 -12.29
CA ASP A 106 0.87 10.45 -11.77
C ASP A 106 1.00 9.18 -12.65
N GLN A 107 0.87 9.33 -13.97
CA GLN A 107 0.97 8.20 -14.89
C GLN A 107 2.32 7.48 -14.82
N GLU A 108 3.43 8.22 -14.78
CA GLU A 108 4.76 7.64 -14.66
C GLU A 108 4.96 6.96 -13.31
N PHE A 109 4.51 7.61 -12.23
CA PHE A 109 4.58 7.06 -10.89
C PHE A 109 3.84 5.73 -10.77
N TRP A 110 2.63 5.62 -11.33
CA TRP A 110 1.86 4.38 -11.28
C TRP A 110 2.50 3.25 -12.07
N LYS A 111 3.19 3.55 -13.19
CA LYS A 111 3.96 2.53 -13.92
C LYS A 111 5.09 1.98 -13.05
N ILE A 112 5.85 2.86 -12.38
CA ILE A 112 6.95 2.46 -11.50
C ILE A 112 6.43 1.65 -10.31
N LEU A 113 5.31 2.07 -9.71
CA LEU A 113 4.71 1.36 -8.58
C LEU A 113 4.22 -0.03 -9.00
N ASP A 114 3.58 -0.15 -10.17
CA ASP A 114 3.09 -1.42 -10.71
C ASP A 114 4.25 -2.39 -10.99
N GLU A 115 5.33 -1.90 -11.62
CA GLU A 115 6.55 -2.69 -11.82
C GLU A 115 7.15 -3.17 -10.49
N ALA A 116 7.19 -2.30 -9.47
CA ALA A 116 7.66 -2.67 -8.14
C ALA A 116 6.75 -3.70 -7.45
N TYR A 117 5.43 -3.60 -7.64
CA TYR A 117 4.45 -4.57 -7.15
C TYR A 117 4.69 -5.94 -7.78
N GLN A 118 4.80 -6.00 -9.10
CA GLN A 118 5.06 -7.24 -9.83
C GLN A 118 6.38 -7.88 -9.38
N HIS A 119 7.43 -7.06 -9.19
CA HIS A 119 8.70 -7.55 -8.69
C HIS A 119 8.59 -8.10 -7.25
N HIS A 120 7.89 -7.41 -6.35
CA HIS A 120 7.75 -7.81 -4.95
C HIS A 120 6.96 -9.12 -4.78
N PHE A 121 5.84 -9.26 -5.49
CA PHE A 121 4.93 -10.37 -5.28
C PHE A 121 5.18 -11.58 -6.19
N TYR A 122 5.75 -11.39 -7.39
CA TYR A 122 5.89 -12.49 -8.36
C TYR A 122 7.33 -12.85 -8.73
N VAL A 123 8.26 -11.88 -8.73
CA VAL A 123 9.66 -12.18 -9.10
C VAL A 123 10.44 -12.77 -7.92
N THR A 124 10.13 -12.39 -6.69
CA THR A 124 10.86 -12.87 -5.51
C THR A 124 10.68 -14.36 -5.20
N ASP A 125 9.63 -15.01 -5.71
CA ASP A 125 9.43 -16.47 -5.57
C ASP A 125 10.27 -17.30 -6.55
N SER A 126 10.70 -16.72 -7.67
CA SER A 126 11.55 -17.44 -8.63
C SER A 126 12.95 -17.79 -8.08
N LYS A 127 13.36 -17.21 -6.94
CA LYS A 127 14.56 -17.61 -6.19
C LYS A 127 14.30 -18.51 -4.98
N LYS A 128 13.05 -18.68 -4.54
CA LYS A 128 12.71 -19.59 -3.43
C LYS A 128 12.60 -21.06 -3.85
N HIS A 129 12.48 -21.34 -5.15
CA HIS A 129 12.44 -22.72 -5.69
C HIS A 129 13.81 -23.34 -6.01
N TYR A 130 14.93 -22.67 -5.70
CA TYR A 130 16.28 -23.23 -5.91
C TYR A 130 16.98 -23.71 -4.62
N LEU A 131 16.25 -23.85 -3.52
CA LEU A 131 16.76 -24.44 -2.28
C LEU A 131 15.89 -25.62 -1.86
N VAL A 132 16.01 -26.72 -2.59
CA VAL A 132 15.67 -28.09 -2.15
C VAL A 132 16.91 -28.94 -2.31
#